data_AF-A0AAE8LT92-F1
#
_entry.id   AF-A0AAE8LT92-F1
#
_cell.length_a   1.000
_cell.length_b   1.000
_cell.length_c   1.000
_cell.angle_alpha   90.00
_cell.angle_beta   90.00
_cell.angle_gamma   90.00
#
_symmetry.space_group_name_H-M   'P 1'
#
loop_
_entity.id
_entity.type
_entity.pdbx_description
1 polymer ?
#
loop_
_entity_poly.entity_id
_entity_poly.type
_entity_poly.pdbx_seq_one_letter_code
_entity_poly.pdbx_strand_id
1 'polypeptide(L)'
;MLLGAFYLLNSWALPYQETGNGAYTQTVILTDQLIDVGLSPKLVPESLTDENPMGRYAEYRDLIRTLPPMNSMREELRIKNEELLIRRLANRQREYLGELERRAFYLLFFFGSCFTLVGLWWWYTAFQRYQDELIYLSAIEARQRVLQNLPKCNT
;
A
#
# COMPACT_ATOMS: atom_id res chain seq x y z
N MET A 1 14.43 5.63 2.23
CA MET A 1 13.67 4.83 1.24
C MET A 1 13.00 3.62 1.88
N LEU A 2 13.73 2.69 2.51
CA LEU A 2 13.13 1.54 3.21
C LEU A 2 12.12 1.93 4.31
N LEU A 3 12.45 2.89 5.18
CA LEU A 3 11.51 3.39 6.19
C LEU A 3 10.24 4.01 5.58
N GLY A 4 10.37 4.66 4.42
CA GLY A 4 9.23 5.21 3.68
C GLY A 4 8.33 4.12 3.09
N ALA A 5 8.92 3.01 2.63
CA ALA A 5 8.17 1.84 2.18
C ALA A 5 7.39 1.19 3.35
N PHE A 6 8.02 1.02 4.51
CA PHE A 6 7.33 0.48 5.69
C PHE A 6 6.24 1.41 6.24
N TYR A 7 6.42 2.73 6.13
CA TYR A 7 5.40 3.71 6.49
C TYR A 7 4.14 3.57 5.59
N LEU A 8 4.33 3.52 4.27
CA LEU A 8 3.24 3.30 3.31
C LEU A 8 2.47 1.99 3.57
N LEU A 9 3.16 0.95 4.04
CA LEU A 9 2.54 -0.34 4.32
C LEU A 9 1.62 -0.33 5.56
N ASN A 10 1.83 0.60 6.50
CA ASN A 10 1.12 0.63 7.79
C ASN A 10 0.08 1.76 7.92
N SER A 11 -0.08 2.63 6.92
CA SER A 11 -0.98 3.78 6.99
C SER A 11 -2.48 3.44 6.83
N TRP A 12 -2.85 2.19 6.56
CA TRP A 12 -4.17 1.80 6.01
C TRP A 12 -5.09 0.98 6.94
N ALA A 13 -4.98 1.13 8.26
CA ALA A 13 -5.99 0.55 9.15
C ALA A 13 -7.31 1.35 9.02
N LEU A 14 -8.28 0.81 8.28
CA LEU A 14 -9.58 1.43 8.06
C LEU A 14 -10.72 0.67 8.77
N PRO A 15 -11.80 1.38 9.15
CA PRO A 15 -13.01 0.72 9.63
C PRO A 15 -13.67 -0.11 8.51
N TYR A 16 -14.20 -1.28 8.86
CA TYR A 16 -14.78 -2.26 7.92
C TYR A 16 -15.82 -1.66 6.96
N GLN A 17 -16.61 -0.69 7.41
CA GLN A 17 -17.67 -0.04 6.64
C GLN A 17 -17.17 0.71 5.40
N GLU A 18 -15.88 1.05 5.39
CA GLU A 18 -15.22 1.75 4.28
C GLU A 18 -14.34 0.82 3.42
N THR A 19 -14.53 -0.48 3.57
CA THR A 19 -13.89 -1.50 2.72
C THR A 19 -14.83 -1.92 1.60
N GLY A 20 -14.29 -2.56 0.56
CA GLY A 20 -15.10 -3.17 -0.51
C GLY A 20 -16.14 -4.15 0.03
N ASN A 21 -15.76 -4.96 1.03
CA ASN A 21 -16.65 -5.91 1.69
C ASN A 21 -17.76 -5.22 2.48
N GLY A 22 -17.45 -4.10 3.15
CA GLY A 22 -18.47 -3.28 3.82
C GLY A 22 -19.51 -2.74 2.85
N ALA A 23 -19.07 -2.22 1.69
CA ALA A 23 -19.97 -1.75 0.64
C ALA A 23 -20.79 -2.90 0.00
N TYR A 24 -20.23 -4.10 -0.11
CA TYR A 24 -20.96 -5.29 -0.55
C TYR A 24 -22.11 -5.62 0.40
N THR A 25 -21.83 -5.71 1.69
CA THR A 25 -22.84 -6.00 2.72
C THR A 25 -23.97 -4.97 2.69
N GLN A 26 -23.66 -3.69 2.53
CA GLN A 26 -24.68 -2.64 2.42
C GLN A 26 -25.50 -2.72 1.13
N THR A 27 -24.91 -3.22 0.05
CA THR A 27 -25.64 -3.48 -1.19
C THR A 27 -26.68 -4.58 -0.96
N VAL A 28 -26.28 -5.68 -0.33
CA VAL A 28 -27.19 -6.79 -0.02
C VAL A 28 -28.33 -6.33 0.89
N ILE A 29 -28.00 -5.56 1.95
CA ILE A 29 -29.03 -5.00 2.85
C ILE A 29 -30.00 -4.10 2.09
N LEU A 30 -29.51 -3.20 1.23
CA LEU A 30 -30.40 -2.33 0.44
C LEU A 30 -31.27 -3.13 -0.52
N THR A 31 -30.71 -4.16 -1.18
CA THR A 31 -31.47 -5.03 -2.08
C THR A 31 -32.59 -5.77 -1.34
N ASP A 32 -32.31 -6.29 -0.14
CA ASP A 32 -33.29 -6.97 0.70
C ASP A 32 -34.43 -6.02 1.10
N GLN A 33 -34.08 -4.80 1.53
CA GLN A 33 -35.07 -3.77 1.88
C GLN A 33 -35.92 -3.32 0.70
N LEU A 34 -35.36 -3.30 -0.52
CA LEU A 34 -36.13 -3.03 -1.74
C LEU A 34 -37.12 -4.16 -2.03
N ILE A 35 -36.73 -5.42 -1.79
CA ILE A 35 -37.62 -6.59 -1.93
C ILE A 35 -38.75 -6.54 -0.88
N ASP A 36 -38.45 -6.18 0.37
CA ASP A 36 -39.42 -6.08 1.46
C ASP A 36 -40.54 -5.07 1.17
N VAL A 37 -40.22 -3.97 0.49
CA VAL A 37 -41.23 -2.97 0.08
C VAL A 37 -41.95 -3.34 -1.23
N GLY A 38 -41.72 -4.54 -1.75
CA GLY A 38 -42.39 -5.08 -2.93
C GLY A 38 -41.77 -4.67 -4.27
N LEU A 39 -40.52 -4.18 -4.28
CA LEU A 39 -39.80 -3.89 -5.53
C LEU A 39 -39.01 -5.12 -5.98
N SER A 40 -38.62 -5.14 -7.26
CA SER A 40 -37.87 -6.25 -7.86
C SER A 40 -36.50 -5.76 -8.36
N PRO A 41 -35.54 -5.51 -7.46
CA PRO A 41 -34.18 -5.15 -7.86
C PRO A 41 -33.49 -6.32 -8.58
N LYS A 42 -32.53 -6.02 -9.46
CA LYS A 42 -31.64 -7.07 -10.00
C LYS A 42 -30.85 -7.72 -8.87
N LEU A 43 -30.57 -9.01 -9.07
CA LEU A 43 -29.72 -9.78 -8.18
C LEU A 43 -28.35 -9.11 -8.02
N VAL A 44 -27.87 -9.11 -6.78
CA VAL A 44 -26.51 -8.66 -6.47
C VAL A 44 -25.54 -9.65 -7.11
N PRO A 45 -24.60 -9.21 -7.96
CA PRO A 45 -23.61 -10.10 -8.54
C PRO A 45 -22.67 -10.62 -7.44
N GLU A 46 -22.12 -11.82 -7.67
CA GLU A 46 -21.17 -12.46 -6.74
C GLU A 46 -19.91 -11.62 -6.51
N SER A 47 -19.58 -10.71 -7.43
CA SER A 47 -18.53 -9.71 -7.30
C SER A 47 -19.00 -8.32 -7.75
N LEU A 48 -18.61 -7.29 -6.98
CA LEU A 48 -18.87 -5.88 -7.29
C LEU A 48 -17.70 -5.18 -8.00
N THR A 49 -16.60 -5.88 -8.26
CA THR A 49 -15.36 -5.26 -8.77
C THR A 49 -15.58 -4.55 -10.11
N ASP A 50 -16.30 -5.20 -11.04
CA ASP A 50 -16.54 -4.67 -12.39
C ASP A 50 -17.88 -3.91 -12.52
N GLU A 51 -18.68 -3.86 -11.45
CA GLU A 51 -20.00 -3.27 -11.51
C GLU A 51 -19.94 -1.75 -11.60
N ASN A 52 -20.66 -1.14 -12.55
CA ASN A 52 -20.77 0.32 -12.66
C ASN A 52 -21.61 0.89 -11.50
N PRO A 53 -21.02 1.65 -10.55
CA PRO A 53 -21.72 2.15 -9.37
C PRO A 53 -22.81 3.16 -9.74
N MET A 54 -22.59 3.99 -10.76
CA MET A 54 -23.59 4.96 -11.23
C MET A 54 -24.78 4.28 -11.91
N GLY A 55 -24.51 3.21 -12.69
CA GLY A 55 -25.57 2.42 -13.31
C GLY A 55 -26.47 1.77 -12.27
N ARG A 56 -25.87 1.17 -11.24
CA ARG A 56 -26.62 0.53 -10.14
C ARG A 56 -27.42 1.54 -9.31
N TYR A 57 -26.83 2.70 -9.02
CA TYR A 57 -27.52 3.79 -8.35
C TYR A 57 -28.76 4.26 -9.11
N ALA A 58 -28.64 4.47 -10.43
CA ALA A 58 -29.74 4.90 -11.28
C ALA A 58 -30.88 3.87 -11.28
N GLU A 59 -30.53 2.58 -11.37
CA GLU A 59 -31.50 1.48 -11.30
C GLU A 59 -32.29 1.49 -9.98
N TYR A 60 -31.61 1.56 -8.84
CA TYR A 60 -32.28 1.63 -7.54
C TYR A 60 -33.09 2.91 -7.36
N ARG A 61 -32.60 4.04 -7.86
CA ARG A 61 -33.32 5.31 -7.82
C ARG A 61 -34.64 5.23 -8.59
N ASP A 62 -34.63 4.61 -9.76
CA ASP A 62 -35.82 4.45 -10.58
C ASP A 62 -36.83 3.50 -9.93
N LEU A 63 -36.36 2.41 -9.30
CA LEU A 63 -37.21 1.52 -8.50
C LEU A 63 -37.82 2.24 -7.27
N ILE A 64 -37.04 3.03 -6.54
CA ILE A 64 -37.56 3.79 -5.39
C ILE A 64 -38.60 4.83 -5.84
N ARG A 65 -38.48 5.37 -7.05
CA ARG A 65 -39.44 6.33 -7.60
C ARG A 65 -40.80 5.71 -7.93
N THR A 66 -40.87 4.42 -8.19
CA THR A 66 -42.17 3.74 -8.41
C THR A 66 -42.96 3.56 -7.11
N LEU A 67 -42.33 3.72 -5.95
CA LEU A 67 -43.03 3.68 -4.67
C LEU A 67 -43.99 4.88 -4.52
N PRO A 68 -45.15 4.67 -3.86
CA PRO A 68 -46.06 5.75 -3.53
C PRO A 68 -45.35 6.86 -2.73
N PRO A 69 -45.66 8.15 -2.96
CA PRO A 69 -45.06 9.25 -2.21
C PRO A 69 -45.36 9.21 -0.70
N MET A 70 -46.42 8.50 -0.29
CA MET A 70 -46.79 8.32 1.12
C MET A 70 -46.14 7.09 1.77
N ASN A 71 -45.31 6.33 1.04
CA ASN A 71 -44.63 5.18 1.62
C ASN A 71 -43.54 5.67 2.60
N SER A 72 -43.63 5.22 3.86
CA SER A 72 -42.73 5.61 4.95
C SER A 72 -41.26 5.28 4.68
N MET A 73 -40.98 4.25 3.88
CA MET A 73 -39.61 3.79 3.57
C MET A 73 -38.99 4.50 2.37
N ARG A 74 -39.76 5.28 1.58
CA ARG A 74 -39.28 5.84 0.32
C ARG A 74 -38.07 6.77 0.51
N GLU A 75 -38.14 7.65 1.51
CA GLU A 75 -37.07 8.61 1.79
C GLU A 75 -35.84 7.91 2.39
N GLU A 76 -36.06 6.94 3.27
CA GLU A 76 -34.98 6.14 3.87
C GLU A 76 -34.20 5.35 2.81
N LEU A 77 -34.89 4.67 1.90
CA LEU A 77 -34.27 3.94 0.79
C LEU A 77 -33.50 4.88 -0.15
N ARG A 78 -34.00 6.10 -0.38
CA ARG A 78 -33.30 7.11 -1.18
C ARG A 78 -31.98 7.50 -0.55
N ILE A 79 -32.00 7.82 0.75
CA ILE A 79 -30.80 8.20 1.51
C ILE A 79 -29.78 7.05 1.49
N LYS A 80 -30.23 5.81 1.75
CA LYS A 80 -29.34 4.64 1.71
C LYS A 80 -28.71 4.40 0.35
N ASN A 81 -29.46 4.60 -0.74
CA ASN A 81 -28.92 4.49 -2.09
C ASN A 81 -27.86 5.58 -2.38
N GLU A 82 -28.10 6.82 -1.93
CA GLU A 82 -27.13 7.92 -2.05
C GLU A 82 -25.86 7.66 -1.23
N GLU A 83 -25.99 7.21 0.02
CA GLU A 83 -24.85 6.82 0.85
C GLU A 83 -24.03 5.69 0.23
N LEU A 84 -24.72 4.66 -0.30
CA LEU A 84 -24.06 3.52 -0.93
C LEU A 84 -23.27 3.95 -2.18
N LEU A 85 -23.81 4.88 -2.97
CA LEU A 85 -23.10 5.44 -4.12
C LEU A 85 -21.80 6.14 -3.68
N ILE A 86 -21.88 7.02 -2.69
CA ILE A 86 -20.72 7.76 -2.17
C ILE A 86 -19.64 6.78 -1.70
N ARG A 87 -20.02 5.76 -0.92
CA ARG A 87 -19.08 4.75 -0.41
C ARG A 87 -18.42 3.95 -1.54
N ARG A 88 -19.18 3.54 -2.55
CA ARG A 88 -18.65 2.81 -3.71
C ARG A 88 -17.68 3.65 -4.53
N LEU A 89 -17.98 4.93 -4.73
CA LEU A 89 -17.07 5.86 -5.43
C LEU A 89 -15.78 6.08 -4.63
N ALA A 90 -15.89 6.27 -3.31
CA ALA A 90 -14.73 6.38 -2.43
C ALA A 90 -13.87 5.12 -2.46
N ASN A 91 -14.48 3.93 -2.45
CA ASN A 91 -13.78 2.66 -2.55
C ASN A 91 -13.02 2.52 -3.88
N ARG A 92 -13.63 2.86 -5.02
CA ARG A 92 -12.94 2.84 -6.32
C ARG A 92 -11.75 3.79 -6.37
N GLN A 93 -11.92 5.01 -5.86
CA GLN A 93 -10.83 5.98 -5.80
C GLN A 93 -9.69 5.45 -4.92
N ARG A 94 -10.01 4.82 -3.79
CA ARG A 94 -9.03 4.21 -2.89
C ARG A 94 -8.33 3.01 -3.49
N GLU A 95 -9.03 2.17 -4.23
CA GLU A 95 -8.42 1.05 -4.94
C GLU A 95 -7.37 1.55 -5.93
N TYR A 96 -7.71 2.58 -6.71
CA TYR A 96 -6.76 3.25 -7.60
C TYR A 96 -5.55 3.86 -6.85
N LEU A 97 -5.78 4.54 -5.73
CA LEU A 97 -4.70 5.08 -4.89
C LEU A 97 -3.84 3.97 -4.26
N GLY A 98 -4.47 2.89 -3.81
CA GLY A 98 -3.80 1.72 -3.24
C GLY A 98 -2.91 1.02 -4.28
N GLU A 99 -3.33 0.94 -5.54
CA GLU A 99 -2.47 0.45 -6.63
C GLU A 99 -1.25 1.34 -6.85
N LEU A 100 -1.44 2.67 -6.84
CA LEU A 100 -0.34 3.64 -6.98
C LEU A 100 0.65 3.52 -5.82
N GLU A 101 0.16 3.45 -4.59
CA GLU A 101 0.99 3.31 -3.40
C GLU A 101 1.72 1.96 -3.35
N ARG A 102 1.07 0.88 -3.79
CA ARG A 102 1.71 -0.43 -3.90
C ARG A 102 2.85 -0.41 -4.91
N ARG A 103 2.68 0.27 -6.06
CA ARG A 103 3.77 0.50 -7.01
C ARG A 103 4.89 1.35 -6.39
N ALA A 104 4.54 2.43 -5.68
CA ALA A 104 5.50 3.28 -5.00
C ALA A 104 6.30 2.51 -3.94
N PHE A 105 5.65 1.64 -3.16
CA PHE A 105 6.28 0.73 -2.21
C PHE A 105 7.33 -0.14 -2.90
N TYR A 106 6.97 -0.84 -3.97
CA TYR A 106 7.91 -1.73 -4.66
C TYR A 106 9.10 -0.96 -5.25
N LEU A 107 8.87 0.23 -5.80
CA LEU A 107 9.96 1.09 -6.30
C LEU A 107 10.89 1.53 -5.16
N LEU A 108 10.33 2.07 -4.07
CA LEU A 108 11.08 2.53 -2.90
C LEU A 108 11.86 1.39 -2.24
N PHE A 109 11.25 0.21 -2.15
CA PHE A 109 11.88 -0.99 -1.61
C PHE A 109 13.04 -1.42 -2.51
N PHE A 110 12.81 -1.57 -3.82
CA PHE A 110 13.82 -2.04 -4.76
C PHE A 110 15.01 -1.08 -4.84
N PHE A 111 14.77 0.22 -5.07
CA PHE A 111 15.85 1.21 -5.09
C PHE A 111 16.55 1.33 -3.74
N GLY A 112 15.79 1.29 -2.64
CA GLY A 112 16.35 1.27 -1.29
C GLY A 112 17.32 0.10 -1.10
N SER A 113 16.90 -1.12 -1.43
CA SER A 113 17.73 -2.32 -1.35
C SER A 113 18.96 -2.24 -2.25
N CYS A 114 18.83 -1.77 -3.49
CA CYS A 114 19.97 -1.60 -4.41
C CYS A 114 21.00 -0.61 -3.84
N PHE A 115 20.56 0.56 -3.36
CA PHE A 115 21.48 1.53 -2.76
C PHE A 115 22.15 1.00 -1.50
N THR A 116 21.44 0.25 -0.67
CA THR A 116 22.04 -0.38 0.51
C THR A 116 23.11 -1.40 0.13
N LEU A 117 22.85 -2.27 -0.86
CA LEU A 117 23.82 -3.26 -1.32
C LEU A 117 25.06 -2.62 -1.94
N VAL A 118 24.88 -1.61 -2.80
CA VAL A 118 26.00 -0.87 -3.40
C VAL A 118 26.78 -0.11 -2.33
N GLY A 119 26.10 0.52 -1.37
CA GLY A 119 26.73 1.20 -0.25
C GLY A 119 27.55 0.25 0.63
N LEU A 120 27.02 -0.94 0.94
CA LEU A 120 27.74 -1.96 1.70
C LEU A 120 28.96 -2.49 0.95
N TRP A 121 28.83 -2.74 -0.35
CA TRP A 121 29.97 -3.17 -1.18
C TRP A 121 31.05 -2.09 -1.25
N TRP A 122 30.65 -0.84 -1.51
CA TRP A 122 31.57 0.29 -1.53
C TRP A 122 32.30 0.46 -0.19
N TRP A 123 31.56 0.42 0.91
CA TRP A 123 32.12 0.50 2.25
C TRP A 123 33.13 -0.63 2.52
N TYR A 124 32.76 -1.88 2.18
CA TYR A 124 33.63 -3.04 2.35
C TYR A 124 34.94 -2.91 1.57
N THR A 125 34.88 -2.50 0.30
CA THR A 125 36.09 -2.34 -0.54
C THR A 125 36.99 -1.20 -0.09
N ALA A 126 36.40 -0.07 0.32
CA ALA A 126 37.17 1.05 0.89
C ALA A 126 37.83 0.64 2.20
N PHE A 127 37.12 -0.09 3.06
CA PHE A 127 37.65 -0.58 4.33
C PHE A 127 38.78 -1.58 4.13
N GLN A 128 38.66 -2.51 3.19
CA GLN A 128 39.75 -3.44 2.85
C GLN A 128 41.00 -2.70 2.39
N ARG A 129 40.87 -1.73 1.46
CA ARG A 129 42.03 -0.93 1.00
C ARG A 129 42.74 -0.23 2.15
N TYR A 130 41.97 0.32 3.09
CA TYR A 130 42.53 0.97 4.28
C TYR A 130 43.26 -0.03 5.20
N GLN A 131 42.70 -1.23 5.39
CA GLN A 131 43.39 -2.28 6.15
C GLN A 131 44.67 -2.75 5.48
N ASP A 132 44.66 -2.93 4.15
CA ASP A 132 45.85 -3.35 3.38
C ASP A 132 46.97 -2.31 3.49
N GLU A 133 46.64 -1.02 3.43
CA GLU A 133 47.60 0.07 3.59
C GLU A 133 48.19 0.12 5.00
N LEU A 134 47.39 -0.08 6.04
CA LEU A 134 47.87 -0.18 7.41
C LEU A 134 48.81 -1.39 7.61
N ILE A 135 48.47 -2.54 7.03
CA ILE A 135 49.32 -3.74 7.09
C ILE A 135 50.66 -3.46 6.41
N TYR A 136 50.63 -2.87 5.20
CA TYR A 136 51.83 -2.51 4.46
C TYR A 136 52.75 -1.55 5.23
N LEU A 137 52.20 -0.49 5.81
CA LEU A 137 52.95 0.46 6.64
C LEU A 137 53.55 -0.22 7.88
N SER A 138 52.77 -1.07 8.55
CA SER A 138 53.27 -1.82 9.73
C SER A 138 54.41 -2.77 9.39
N ALA A 139 54.38 -3.39 8.19
CA ALA A 139 55.46 -4.25 7.71
C ALA A 139 56.73 -3.46 7.40
N ILE A 140 56.60 -2.24 6.85
CA ILE A 140 57.75 -1.34 6.64
C ILE A 140 58.36 -0.92 7.97
N GLU A 141 57.55 -0.48 8.93
CA GLU A 141 58.03 -0.11 10.26
C GLU A 141 58.73 -1.28 10.97
N ALA A 142 58.15 -2.48 10.91
CA ALA A 142 58.76 -3.68 11.46
C ALA A 142 60.13 -3.95 10.82
N ARG A 143 60.24 -3.82 9.50
CA ARG A 143 61.51 -4.00 8.77
C ARG A 143 62.54 -2.95 9.15
N GLN A 144 62.14 -1.69 9.31
CA GLN A 144 63.04 -0.62 9.75
C GLN A 144 63.56 -0.85 11.18
N ARG A 145 62.71 -1.30 12.10
CA ARG A 145 63.12 -1.65 13.47
C ARG A 145 64.15 -2.78 13.49
N VAL A 146 63.97 -3.81 12.66
CA VAL A 146 64.96 -4.90 12.53
C VAL A 146 66.30 -4.36 12.02
N LEU A 147 66.30 -3.53 10.98
CA LEU A 147 67.52 -2.95 10.41
C LEU A 147 68.27 -2.04 11.39
N GLN A 148 67.55 -1.26 12.21
CA GLN A 148 68.16 -0.39 13.22
C GLN A 148 68.79 -1.16 14.39
N ASN A 149 68.28 -2.35 14.70
CA ASN A 149 68.76 -3.20 15.78
C ASN A 149 69.86 -4.20 15.34
N LEU A 150 70.31 -4.14 14.08
CA LEU A 150 71.43 -4.96 13.64
C LEU A 150 72.73 -4.44 14.28
N PRO A 151 73.57 -5.33 14.86
CA PRO A 151 74.83 -4.92 15.46
C PRO A 151 75.72 -4.30 14.37
N LYS A 152 76.25 -3.10 14.64
CA LYS A 152 77.23 -2.47 13.75
C LYS A 152 78.43 -3.42 13.63
N CYS A 153 78.68 -3.91 12.41
CA CYS A 153 79.92 -4.63 12.12
C CYS A 153 81.08 -3.64 12.28
N ASN A 154 81.77 -3.73 13.41
CA ASN A 154 83.03 -3.02 13.62
C ASN A 154 84.11 -3.75 12.81
N THR A 155 84.50 -3.16 11.68
CA THR A 155 85.75 -3.48 10.97
C THR A 155 86.91 -2.72 11.57
#